data_AF-A0A7D6HVM8-F1
#
_entry.id   AF-A0A7D6HVM8-F1
#
_cell.length_a   1.000
_cell.length_b   1.000
_cell.length_c   1.000
_cell.angle_alpha   90.00
_cell.angle_beta   90.00
_cell.angle_gamma   90.00
#
_symmetry.space_group_name_H-M   'P 1'
#
loop_
_entity.id
_entity.type
_entity.pdbx_description
1 polymer ?
#
loop_
_entity_poly.entity_id
_entity_poly.type
_entity_poly.pdbx_seq_one_letter_code
_entity_poly.pdbx_strand_id
1 'polypeptide(L)'
;MVNAVARQQPRLAWAAGDGASEITLLTTDLASGWIPPRIDLPAAVSLLKPARRRGSLESLLGDVTVTASYTPIHQLPQEDDPPATSPRPRFTSEIGEFGWQLSQATRWRDGLPRLAHTLAKATSAGTGVLDSEIGLLRDHLDAISTKVLDDYPDHVDRHDVGNWQLLAALDALITGEKSTANYHLAWFLACEAEATSS
;
A
#
# COMPACT_ATOMS: atom_id res chain seq x y z
N MET A 1 -0.63 15.04 11.16
CA MET A 1 -0.25 14.11 10.07
C MET A 1 -0.67 12.68 10.37
N VAL A 2 -0.17 12.05 11.45
CA VAL A 2 -0.61 10.70 11.86
C VAL A 2 -2.13 10.61 12.04
N ASN A 3 -2.74 11.58 12.73
CA ASN A 3 -4.20 11.60 12.90
C ASN A 3 -4.96 11.67 11.56
N ALA A 4 -4.42 12.34 10.54
CA ALA A 4 -5.09 12.47 9.24
C ALA A 4 -5.16 11.13 8.49
N VAL A 5 -4.11 10.31 8.56
CA VAL A 5 -4.14 8.96 7.97
C VAL A 5 -4.87 7.95 8.85
N ALA A 6 -4.78 8.10 10.18
CA ALA A 6 -5.53 7.28 11.12
C ALA A 6 -7.05 7.50 11.02
N ARG A 7 -7.54 8.71 10.68
CA ARG A 7 -8.97 8.93 10.42
C ARG A 7 -9.46 8.19 9.17
N GLN A 8 -8.61 8.06 8.16
CA GLN A 8 -8.94 7.32 6.94
C GLN A 8 -8.91 5.81 7.16
N GLN A 9 -7.99 5.33 8.00
CA GLN A 9 -7.91 3.93 8.37
C GLN A 9 -7.54 3.75 9.85
N PRO A 10 -8.53 3.76 10.76
CA PRO A 10 -8.30 3.71 12.21
C PRO A 10 -7.98 2.30 12.71
N ARG A 11 -8.12 1.28 11.86
CA ARG A 11 -7.85 -0.11 12.24
C ARG A 11 -6.35 -0.44 12.28
N LEU A 12 -5.51 0.44 11.73
CA LEU A 12 -4.07 0.27 11.67
C LEU A 12 -3.37 1.13 12.70
N ALA A 13 -2.25 0.65 13.23
CA ALA A 13 -1.32 1.49 13.93
C ALA A 13 -0.49 2.31 12.93
N TRP A 14 -0.24 3.57 13.28
CA TRP A 14 0.47 4.54 12.46
C TRP A 14 1.54 5.22 13.30
N ALA A 15 2.69 5.49 12.70
CA ALA A 15 3.72 6.28 13.35
C ALA A 15 4.36 7.25 12.36
N ALA A 16 4.80 8.38 12.90
CA ALA A 16 5.58 9.36 12.20
C ALA A 16 6.78 9.78 13.04
N GLY A 17 7.88 10.06 12.37
CA GLY A 17 9.07 10.57 13.04
C GLY A 17 9.92 11.43 12.13
N ASP A 18 10.68 12.33 12.76
CA ASP A 18 11.56 13.25 12.06
C ASP A 18 12.99 12.72 12.07
N GLY A 19 13.54 12.56 10.87
CA GLY A 19 14.95 12.20 10.67
C GLY A 19 15.83 13.45 10.61
N ALA A 20 17.04 13.30 10.08
CA ALA A 20 17.94 14.44 9.83
C ALA A 20 17.44 15.38 8.71
N SER A 21 16.43 14.98 7.93
CA SER A 21 15.78 15.81 6.92
C SER A 21 14.55 16.54 7.48
N GLU A 22 14.18 17.67 6.88
CA GLU A 22 12.92 18.39 7.19
C GLU A 22 11.63 17.62 6.81
N ILE A 23 11.76 16.42 6.22
CA ILE A 23 10.63 15.58 5.80
C ILE A 23 10.39 14.50 6.86
N THR A 24 9.17 14.45 7.39
CA THR A 24 8.72 13.43 8.34
C THR A 24 8.54 12.08 7.64
N LEU A 25 9.08 11.00 8.21
CA LEU A 25 8.81 9.64 7.76
C LEU A 25 7.47 9.17 8.33
N LEU A 26 6.56 8.70 7.47
CA LEU A 26 5.29 8.08 7.87
C LEU A 26 5.32 6.57 7.61
N THR A 27 4.83 5.77 8.56
CA THR A 27 4.75 4.32 8.42
C THR A 27 3.54 3.70 9.13
N THR A 28 3.25 2.47 8.74
CA THR A 28 2.37 1.52 9.44
C THR A 28 3.09 0.17 9.49
N ASP A 29 2.86 -0.59 10.55
CA ASP A 29 3.42 -1.93 10.74
C ASP A 29 2.61 -3.03 10.04
N LEU A 30 1.53 -2.67 9.32
CA LEU A 30 0.71 -3.60 8.54
C LEU A 30 1.55 -4.58 7.70
N ALA A 31 2.51 -4.06 6.93
CA ALA A 31 3.33 -4.86 6.04
C ALA A 31 4.65 -4.19 5.67
N SER A 32 5.68 -4.33 6.51
CA SER A 32 7.05 -3.85 6.24
C SER A 32 7.18 -2.32 5.97
N GLY A 33 6.15 -1.53 6.30
CA GLY A 33 6.06 -0.10 5.98
C GLY A 33 5.25 0.24 4.73
N TRP A 34 4.63 -0.74 4.07
CA TRP A 34 3.69 -0.50 2.96
C TRP A 34 2.47 0.28 3.44
N ILE A 35 2.10 1.33 2.71
CA ILE A 35 0.88 2.09 2.94
C ILE A 35 -0.23 1.55 2.01
N PRO A 36 -1.40 1.14 2.53
CA PRO A 36 -2.48 0.62 1.72
C PRO A 36 -3.04 1.66 0.73
N PRO A 37 -3.78 1.22 -0.31
CA PRO A 37 -4.45 2.14 -1.24
C PRO A 37 -5.52 2.96 -0.50
N ARG A 38 -6.00 4.03 -1.15
CA ARG A 38 -7.07 4.91 -0.64
C ARG A 38 -6.75 5.60 0.70
N ILE A 39 -5.46 5.81 0.93
CA ILE A 39 -4.94 6.72 1.95
C ILE A 39 -4.39 7.95 1.22
N ASP A 40 -5.03 9.08 1.43
CA ASP A 40 -4.55 10.39 1.04
C ASP A 40 -3.42 10.79 1.98
N LEU A 41 -2.22 10.91 1.40
CA LEU A 41 -0.99 11.13 2.14
C LEU A 41 -0.72 12.62 2.31
N PRO A 42 -0.40 13.10 3.52
CA PRO A 42 0.05 14.48 3.70
C PRO A 42 1.27 14.79 2.84
N ALA A 43 1.30 15.94 2.18
CA ALA A 43 2.31 16.28 1.19
C ALA A 43 3.75 16.33 1.74
N ALA A 44 3.90 16.59 3.03
CA ALA A 44 5.19 16.72 3.72
C ALA A 44 5.70 15.40 4.33
N VAL A 45 5.19 14.23 3.92
CA VAL A 45 5.74 12.93 4.35
C VAL A 45 6.66 12.30 3.30
N SER A 46 7.60 11.51 3.79
CA SER A 46 8.25 10.45 3.04
C SER A 46 7.75 9.08 3.50
N LEU A 47 7.89 8.07 2.63
CA LEU A 47 7.58 6.68 2.95
C LEU A 47 8.85 5.85 2.94
N LEU A 48 8.82 4.71 3.65
CA LEU A 48 9.85 3.70 3.51
C LEU A 48 9.94 3.20 2.07
N LYS A 49 11.16 2.95 1.60
CA LYS A 49 11.37 2.31 0.29
C LYS A 49 10.88 0.86 0.32
N PRO A 50 10.32 0.33 -0.79
CA PRO A 50 9.97 -1.07 -0.91
C PRO A 50 11.14 -1.98 -0.54
N ALA A 51 10.96 -2.74 0.54
CA ALA A 51 11.89 -3.76 1.03
C ALA A 51 11.15 -4.56 2.10
N ARG A 52 11.47 -5.84 2.24
CA ARG A 52 10.92 -6.63 3.32
C ARG A 52 11.57 -6.18 4.64
N ARG A 53 10.76 -5.99 5.66
CA ARG A 53 11.21 -5.64 7.01
C ARG A 53 10.44 -6.47 8.02
N ARG A 54 11.01 -6.62 9.21
CA ARG A 54 10.33 -7.20 10.37
C ARG A 54 10.45 -6.23 11.53
N GLY A 55 9.54 -6.32 12.48
CA GLY A 55 9.56 -5.55 13.72
C GLY A 55 8.38 -4.60 13.85
N SER A 56 8.34 -3.93 14.99
CA SER A 56 7.30 -2.98 15.37
C SER A 56 7.39 -1.66 14.59
N LEU A 57 6.43 -0.76 14.78
CA LEU A 57 6.47 0.61 14.26
C LEU A 57 7.78 1.34 14.59
N GLU A 58 8.30 1.18 15.81
CA GLU A 58 9.56 1.79 16.24
C GLU A 58 10.74 1.19 15.46
N SER A 59 10.72 -0.11 15.22
CA SER A 59 11.75 -0.79 14.42
C SER A 59 11.74 -0.31 12.96
N LEU A 60 10.57 0.01 12.41
CA LEU A 60 10.41 0.53 11.06
C LEU A 60 10.88 1.99 10.93
N LEU A 61 10.71 2.80 11.97
CA LEU A 61 11.22 4.17 12.01
C LEU A 61 12.75 4.24 12.16
N GLY A 62 13.37 3.24 12.79
CA GLY A 62 14.83 3.16 12.94
C GLY A 62 15.38 4.28 13.83
N ASP A 63 16.45 4.96 13.39
CA ASP A 63 17.13 6.02 14.16
C ASP A 63 16.37 7.37 14.20
N VAL A 64 15.14 7.38 13.70
CA VAL A 64 14.27 8.55 13.65
C VAL A 64 13.63 8.80 15.03
N THR A 65 13.53 10.06 15.44
CA THR A 65 12.81 10.39 16.68
C THR A 65 11.30 10.31 16.40
N VAL A 66 10.60 9.42 17.11
CA VAL A 66 9.13 9.31 17.00
C VAL A 66 8.50 10.62 17.47
N THR A 67 7.80 11.30 16.56
CA THR A 67 7.15 12.59 16.85
C THR A 67 5.65 12.45 17.05
N ALA A 68 5.04 11.42 16.45
CA ALA A 68 3.64 11.07 16.69
C ALA A 68 3.39 9.59 16.43
N SER A 69 2.48 8.99 17.20
CA SER A 69 1.99 7.64 16.96
C SER A 69 0.49 7.55 17.23
N TYR A 70 -0.13 6.55 16.63
CA TYR A 70 -1.52 6.17 16.82
C TYR A 70 -1.61 4.66 16.88
N THR A 71 -2.40 4.14 17.80
CA THR A 71 -2.82 2.74 17.80
C THR A 71 -4.34 2.67 17.81
N PRO A 72 -4.96 1.58 17.31
CA PRO A 72 -6.42 1.49 17.12
C PRO A 72 -7.27 1.72 18.37
N ILE A 73 -6.68 1.65 19.57
CA ILE A 73 -7.37 1.92 20.85
C ILE A 73 -7.45 3.41 21.21
N HIS A 74 -6.70 4.28 20.51
CA HIS A 74 -6.68 5.71 20.79
C HIS A 74 -7.87 6.42 20.14
N GLN A 75 -8.48 7.34 20.89
CA GLN A 75 -9.47 8.25 20.34
C GLN A 75 -8.77 9.31 19.49
N LEU A 76 -9.30 9.57 18.29
CA LEU A 76 -8.81 10.63 17.42
C LEU A 76 -9.42 11.96 17.86
N PRO A 77 -8.60 13.00 18.11
CA PRO A 77 -9.13 14.33 18.38
C PRO A 77 -9.86 14.86 17.13
N GLN A 78 -10.70 15.88 17.30
CA GLN A 78 -11.31 16.58 16.17
C GLN A 78 -10.23 17.19 15.27
N GLU A 79 -10.45 17.15 13.95
CA GLU A 79 -9.55 17.83 12.99
C GLU A 79 -10.09 19.23 12.72
N ASP A 80 -9.34 20.24 13.11
CA ASP A 80 -9.71 21.63 12.82
C ASP A 80 -9.23 22.04 11.42
N ASP A 81 -8.06 21.57 10.99
CA ASP A 81 -7.48 21.85 9.66
C ASP A 81 -6.73 20.61 9.12
N PRO A 82 -7.24 19.93 8.06
CA PRO A 82 -6.57 18.77 7.49
C PRO A 82 -5.33 19.19 6.68
N PRO A 83 -4.22 18.43 6.76
CA PRO A 83 -3.02 18.77 6.01
C PRO A 83 -3.25 18.60 4.49
N ALA A 84 -2.60 19.45 3.69
CA ALA A 84 -2.59 19.28 2.24
C ALA A 84 -2.06 17.89 1.84
N THR A 85 -2.72 17.24 0.88
CA THR A 85 -2.38 15.87 0.45
C THR A 85 -1.66 15.86 -0.90
N SER A 86 -0.89 14.81 -1.17
CA SER A 86 -0.16 14.64 -2.42
C SER A 86 0.05 13.17 -2.78
N PRO A 87 0.05 12.79 -4.07
CA PRO A 87 0.47 11.45 -4.50
C PRO A 87 2.01 11.28 -4.47
N ARG A 88 2.77 12.37 -4.39
CA ARG A 88 4.24 12.38 -4.46
C ARG A 88 4.94 11.42 -3.49
N PRO A 89 4.47 11.20 -2.24
CA PRO A 89 5.14 10.27 -1.33
C PRO A 89 5.17 8.82 -1.81
N ARG A 90 4.26 8.42 -2.71
CA ARG A 90 4.27 7.08 -3.34
C ARG A 90 5.29 6.96 -4.48
N PHE A 91 5.99 8.03 -4.85
CA PHE A 91 6.95 7.97 -5.94
C PHE A 91 8.13 7.04 -5.58
N THR A 92 8.37 6.04 -6.42
CA THR A 92 9.41 5.01 -6.24
C THR A 92 10.21 4.86 -7.54
N SER A 93 11.32 4.12 -7.49
CA SER A 93 12.07 3.78 -8.70
C SER A 93 11.17 3.04 -9.70
N GLU A 94 11.26 3.42 -10.97
CA GLU A 94 10.47 2.79 -12.03
C GLU A 94 10.83 1.33 -12.18
N ILE A 95 9.80 0.51 -12.33
CA ILE A 95 9.93 -0.92 -12.57
C ILE A 95 10.15 -1.16 -14.07
N GLY A 96 11.28 -1.78 -14.41
CA GLY A 96 11.53 -2.26 -15.77
C GLY A 96 10.52 -3.34 -16.17
N GLU A 97 10.01 -3.28 -17.41
CA GLU A 97 9.02 -4.23 -17.92
C GLU A 97 7.75 -4.33 -17.04
N PHE A 98 7.28 -3.21 -16.48
CA PHE A 98 6.14 -3.14 -15.54
C PHE A 98 4.95 -4.04 -15.94
N GLY A 99 4.49 -3.94 -17.19
CA GLY A 99 3.34 -4.72 -17.66
C GLY A 99 3.58 -6.23 -17.70
N TRP A 100 4.82 -6.65 -18.03
CA TRP A 100 5.23 -8.05 -17.97
C TRP A 100 5.26 -8.55 -16.53
N GLN A 101 5.87 -7.78 -15.62
CA GLN A 101 5.96 -8.16 -14.21
C GLN A 101 4.58 -8.28 -13.55
N LEU A 102 3.69 -7.31 -13.79
CA LEU A 102 2.31 -7.36 -13.31
C LEU A 102 1.54 -8.56 -13.88
N SER A 103 1.73 -8.85 -15.17
CA SER A 103 1.10 -10.00 -15.82
C SER A 103 1.59 -11.34 -15.26
N GLN A 104 2.88 -11.46 -14.91
CA GLN A 104 3.42 -12.65 -14.26
C GLN A 104 2.90 -12.79 -12.82
N ALA A 105 2.94 -11.71 -12.04
CA ALA A 105 2.53 -11.70 -10.65
C ALA A 105 1.05 -12.08 -10.44
N THR A 106 0.20 -11.78 -11.41
CA THR A 106 -1.24 -12.10 -11.38
C THR A 106 -1.56 -13.48 -11.98
N ARG A 107 -0.59 -14.13 -12.62
CA ARG A 107 -0.82 -15.40 -13.34
C ARG A 107 -0.85 -16.57 -12.36
N TRP A 108 -1.97 -17.28 -12.30
CA TRP A 108 -2.16 -18.46 -11.42
C TRP A 108 -1.91 -18.20 -9.93
N ARG A 109 -2.05 -16.95 -9.50
CA ARG A 109 -1.91 -16.59 -8.09
C ARG A 109 -3.18 -16.96 -7.34
N ASP A 110 -3.03 -17.73 -6.27
CA ASP A 110 -4.14 -18.14 -5.44
C ASP A 110 -4.80 -16.93 -4.75
N GLY A 111 -6.11 -16.99 -4.51
CA GLY A 111 -6.87 -15.90 -3.90
C GLY A 111 -7.08 -14.64 -4.76
N LEU A 112 -6.48 -14.53 -5.96
CA LEU A 112 -6.83 -13.47 -6.91
C LEU A 112 -8.01 -13.85 -7.81
N PRO A 113 -8.91 -12.91 -8.14
CA PRO A 113 -9.92 -13.15 -9.15
C PRO A 113 -9.27 -13.38 -10.51
N ARG A 114 -9.86 -14.28 -11.33
CA ARG A 114 -9.38 -14.53 -12.71
C ARG A 114 -9.30 -13.24 -13.54
N LEU A 115 -10.16 -12.27 -13.26
CA LEU A 115 -10.16 -10.98 -13.93
C LEU A 115 -8.86 -10.20 -13.72
N ALA A 116 -8.16 -10.36 -12.59
CA ALA A 116 -6.95 -9.60 -12.29
C ALA A 116 -5.86 -9.82 -13.36
N HIS A 117 -5.69 -11.06 -13.81
CA HIS A 117 -4.75 -11.37 -14.89
C HIS A 117 -5.20 -10.79 -16.24
N THR A 118 -6.50 -10.86 -16.55
CA THR A 118 -7.05 -10.29 -17.78
C THR A 118 -6.85 -8.77 -17.81
N LEU A 119 -7.13 -8.09 -16.69
CA LEU A 119 -6.93 -6.66 -16.55
C LEU A 119 -5.45 -6.27 -16.65
N ALA A 120 -4.55 -7.01 -16.01
CA ALA A 120 -3.11 -6.77 -16.12
C ALA A 120 -2.65 -6.76 -17.58
N LYS A 121 -3.15 -7.70 -18.40
CA LYS A 121 -2.84 -7.75 -19.83
C LYS A 121 -3.49 -6.61 -20.60
N ALA A 122 -4.76 -6.32 -20.32
CA ALA A 122 -5.51 -5.27 -21.02
C ALA A 122 -4.89 -3.89 -20.80
N THR A 123 -4.61 -3.53 -19.54
CA THR A 123 -4.00 -2.25 -19.18
C THR A 123 -2.57 -2.12 -19.73
N SER A 124 -1.79 -3.20 -19.71
CA SER A 124 -0.44 -3.23 -20.30
C SER A 124 -0.46 -3.09 -21.81
N ALA A 125 -1.48 -3.62 -22.48
CA ALA A 125 -1.68 -3.48 -23.92
C ALA A 125 -2.33 -2.14 -24.32
N GLY A 126 -2.71 -1.29 -23.35
CA GLY A 126 -3.41 -0.04 -23.60
C GLY A 126 -4.83 -0.23 -24.13
N THR A 127 -5.45 -1.39 -23.88
CA THR A 127 -6.83 -1.66 -24.28
C THR A 127 -7.79 -1.27 -23.16
N GLY A 128 -8.98 -0.77 -23.53
CA GLY A 128 -10.01 -0.39 -22.57
C GLY A 128 -10.48 -1.54 -21.67
N VAL A 129 -10.97 -1.19 -20.49
CA VAL A 129 -11.54 -2.11 -19.49
C VAL A 129 -13.02 -1.76 -19.32
N LEU A 130 -13.89 -2.76 -19.17
CA LEU A 130 -15.32 -2.52 -19.01
C LEU A 130 -15.64 -2.04 -17.58
N ASP A 131 -16.60 -1.12 -17.42
CA ASP A 131 -17.03 -0.61 -16.11
C ASP A 131 -17.45 -1.72 -15.14
N SER A 132 -18.06 -2.80 -15.64
CA SER A 132 -18.42 -3.97 -14.84
C SER A 132 -17.19 -4.71 -14.30
N GLU A 133 -16.10 -4.77 -15.05
CA GLU A 133 -14.85 -5.39 -14.62
C GLU A 133 -14.14 -4.51 -13.58
N ILE A 134 -14.21 -3.19 -13.72
CA ILE A 134 -13.72 -2.23 -12.73
C ILE A 134 -14.49 -2.38 -11.42
N GLY A 135 -15.82 -2.48 -11.48
CA GLY A 135 -16.66 -2.74 -10.30
C GLY A 135 -16.25 -4.02 -9.58
N LEU A 136 -16.15 -5.14 -10.31
CA LEU A 136 -15.74 -6.43 -9.75
C LEU A 136 -14.32 -6.37 -9.15
N LEU A 137 -13.38 -5.66 -9.76
CA LEU A 137 -12.04 -5.47 -9.19
C LEU A 137 -12.11 -4.78 -7.83
N ARG A 138 -12.91 -3.71 -7.73
CA ARG A 138 -13.06 -2.92 -6.50
C ARG A 138 -13.74 -3.71 -5.39
N ASP A 139 -14.73 -4.54 -5.72
CA ASP A 139 -15.34 -5.45 -4.75
C ASP A 139 -14.31 -6.43 -4.16
N HIS A 140 -13.41 -6.97 -4.99
CA HIS A 140 -12.34 -7.85 -4.52
C HIS A 140 -11.28 -7.09 -3.71
N LEU A 141 -10.98 -5.85 -4.08
CA LEU A 141 -10.09 -4.97 -3.33
C LEU A 141 -10.66 -4.65 -1.92
N ASP A 142 -11.97 -4.46 -1.82
CA ASP A 142 -12.67 -4.23 -0.55
C ASP A 142 -12.70 -5.49 0.30
N ALA A 143 -13.00 -6.65 -0.31
CA ALA A 143 -13.00 -7.93 0.38
C ALA A 143 -11.63 -8.30 0.96
N ILE A 144 -10.55 -8.15 0.18
CA ILE A 144 -9.20 -8.48 0.66
C ILE A 144 -8.72 -7.50 1.72
N SER A 145 -9.03 -6.20 1.59
CA SER A 145 -8.68 -5.20 2.60
C SER A 145 -9.39 -5.48 3.92
N THR A 146 -10.69 -5.82 3.88
CA THR A 146 -11.47 -6.19 5.07
C THR A 146 -10.86 -7.41 5.75
N LYS A 147 -10.61 -8.48 4.99
CA LYS A 147 -9.99 -9.71 5.51
C LYS A 147 -8.66 -9.43 6.21
N VAL A 148 -7.73 -8.74 5.54
CA VAL A 148 -6.41 -8.43 6.10
C VAL A 148 -6.51 -7.56 7.36
N LEU A 149 -7.41 -6.57 7.36
CA LEU A 149 -7.57 -5.69 8.51
C LEU A 149 -8.28 -6.38 9.68
N ASP A 150 -9.12 -7.40 9.44
CA ASP A 150 -9.78 -8.21 10.48
C ASP A 150 -8.76 -9.08 11.23
N ASP A 151 -7.72 -9.54 10.53
CA ASP A 151 -6.64 -10.36 11.09
C ASP A 151 -5.51 -9.52 11.72
N TYR A 152 -5.52 -8.20 11.54
CA TYR A 152 -4.52 -7.29 12.12
C TYR A 152 -4.78 -7.04 13.62
N PRO A 153 -3.74 -7.04 14.49
CA PRO A 153 -2.31 -7.12 14.15
C PRO A 153 -1.71 -8.53 14.16
N ASP A 154 -2.38 -9.51 14.75
CA ASP A 154 -1.73 -10.75 15.19
C ASP A 154 -1.62 -11.85 14.11
N HIS A 155 -2.48 -11.81 13.09
CA HIS A 155 -2.68 -12.93 12.16
C HIS A 155 -2.63 -12.53 10.69
N VAL A 156 -2.04 -11.38 10.37
CA VAL A 156 -1.95 -10.88 8.98
C VAL A 156 -1.21 -11.87 8.07
N ASP A 157 -1.93 -12.45 7.11
CA ASP A 157 -1.34 -13.29 6.07
C ASP A 157 -0.64 -12.43 4.99
N ARG A 158 0.68 -12.63 4.88
CA ARG A 158 1.52 -12.01 3.85
C ARG A 158 1.04 -12.27 2.42
N HIS A 159 0.43 -13.42 2.17
CA HIS A 159 -0.04 -13.79 0.84
C HIS A 159 -1.26 -12.95 0.44
N ASP A 160 -2.17 -12.74 1.39
CA ASP A 160 -3.33 -11.85 1.24
C ASP A 160 -2.93 -10.39 1.10
N VAL A 161 -1.92 -9.93 1.86
CA VAL A 161 -1.33 -8.59 1.66
C VAL A 161 -0.75 -8.46 0.24
N GLY A 162 -0.07 -9.48 -0.27
CA GLY A 162 0.42 -9.50 -1.64
C GLY A 162 -0.70 -9.42 -2.68
N ASN A 163 -1.82 -10.12 -2.44
CA ASN A 163 -3.03 -10.02 -3.26
C ASN A 163 -3.60 -8.61 -3.23
N TRP A 164 -3.67 -8.00 -2.05
CA TRP A 164 -4.10 -6.62 -1.87
C TRP A 164 -3.22 -5.63 -2.64
N GLN A 165 -1.89 -5.78 -2.56
CA GLN A 165 -0.94 -4.96 -3.33
C GLN A 165 -1.15 -5.06 -4.84
N LEU A 166 -1.37 -6.27 -5.37
CA LEU A 166 -1.61 -6.46 -6.81
C LEU A 166 -2.93 -5.86 -7.28
N LEU A 167 -4.00 -6.03 -6.50
CA LEU A 167 -5.31 -5.43 -6.80
C LEU A 167 -5.24 -3.89 -6.73
N ALA A 168 -4.51 -3.35 -5.76
CA ALA A 168 -4.25 -1.91 -5.65
C ALA A 168 -3.45 -1.37 -6.84
N ALA A 169 -2.45 -2.12 -7.34
CA ALA A 169 -1.70 -1.74 -8.53
C ALA A 169 -2.59 -1.69 -9.77
N LEU A 170 -3.51 -2.65 -9.93
CA LEU A 170 -4.46 -2.69 -11.03
C LEU A 170 -5.48 -1.54 -10.97
N ASP A 171 -6.07 -1.28 -9.81
CA ASP A 171 -7.05 -0.19 -9.63
C ASP A 171 -6.41 1.17 -9.95
N ALA A 172 -5.20 1.43 -9.44
CA ALA A 172 -4.44 2.63 -9.76
C ALA A 172 -4.09 2.76 -11.25
N LEU A 173 -3.79 1.65 -11.92
CA LEU A 173 -3.48 1.67 -13.34
C LEU A 173 -4.71 1.99 -14.19
N ILE A 174 -5.87 1.47 -13.81
CA ILE A 174 -7.16 1.75 -14.47
C ILE A 174 -7.55 3.22 -14.33
N THR A 175 -7.25 3.85 -13.19
CA THR A 175 -7.49 5.29 -12.98
C THR A 175 -6.42 6.20 -13.59
N GLY A 176 -5.38 5.63 -14.22
CA GLY A 176 -4.30 6.38 -14.85
C GLY A 176 -3.19 6.84 -13.89
N GLU A 177 -3.22 6.41 -12.63
CA GLU A 177 -2.24 6.72 -11.59
C GLU A 177 -1.00 5.81 -11.67
N LYS A 178 -0.20 5.99 -12.72
CA LYS A 178 0.97 5.13 -13.00
C LYS A 178 1.98 5.06 -11.84
N SER A 179 2.25 6.18 -11.16
CA SER A 179 3.17 6.19 -10.02
C SER A 179 2.62 5.41 -8.81
N THR A 180 1.32 5.50 -8.55
CA THR A 180 0.64 4.71 -7.51
C THR A 180 0.65 3.22 -7.87
N ALA A 181 0.41 2.88 -9.15
CA ALA A 181 0.51 1.50 -9.62
C ALA A 181 1.94 0.94 -9.48
N ASN A 182 2.96 1.72 -9.83
CA ASN A 182 4.37 1.37 -9.66
C ASN A 182 4.71 1.13 -8.18
N TYR A 183 4.24 2.00 -7.29
CA TYR A 183 4.42 1.84 -5.84
C TYR A 183 3.92 0.49 -5.33
N HIS A 184 2.66 0.14 -5.65
CA HIS A 184 2.06 -1.09 -5.16
C HIS A 184 2.74 -2.35 -5.71
N LEU A 185 3.10 -2.36 -7.00
CA LEU A 185 3.85 -3.47 -7.58
C LEU A 185 5.26 -3.58 -7.01
N ALA A 186 5.95 -2.46 -6.75
CA ALA A 186 7.30 -2.47 -6.18
C ALA A 186 7.32 -3.10 -4.78
N TRP A 187 6.32 -2.80 -3.96
CA TRP A 187 6.15 -3.43 -2.65
C TRP A 187 5.89 -4.92 -2.74
N PHE A 188 5.02 -5.35 -3.66
CA PHE A 188 4.77 -6.77 -3.91
C PHE A 188 6.08 -7.50 -4.27
N LEU A 189 6.81 -7.01 -5.26
CA LEU A 189 8.02 -7.65 -5.75
C LEU A 189 9.13 -7.71 -4.70
N ALA A 190 9.30 -6.62 -3.93
CA ALA A 190 10.29 -6.59 -2.86
C ALA A 190 9.99 -7.62 -1.76
N CYS A 191 8.71 -7.86 -1.45
CA CYS A 191 8.31 -8.83 -0.44
C CYS A 191 8.36 -10.29 -0.94
N GLU A 192 8.13 -10.52 -2.23
CA GLU A 192 8.19 -11.86 -2.85
C GLU A 192 9.63 -12.33 -3.14
N ALA A 193 10.51 -11.44 -3.60
CA ALA A 193 11.90 -11.81 -3.95
C ALA A 193 12.71 -12.34 -2.75
N GLU A 194 12.42 -11.83 -1.55
CA GLU A 194 13.02 -12.33 -0.31
C GLU A 194 12.32 -13.59 0.23
N ALA A 195 11.12 -13.93 -0.25
CA ALA A 195 10.43 -15.18 0.08
C ALA A 195 11.15 -16.38 -0.54
N THR A 196 11.65 -16.22 -1.77
CA THR A 196 12.34 -17.27 -2.52
C THR A 196 13.80 -17.48 -2.11
N SER A 197 14.30 -16.62 -1.24
CA SER A 197 15.69 -16.66 -0.73
C SER A 197 15.79 -17.20 0.71
N SER A 198 14.66 -17.60 1.31
CA SER A 198 14.55 -18.21 2.66
C SER A 198 14.11 -19.66 2.54
#